data_AF-A0A527XA10-F1
#
_entry.id   AF-A0A527XA10-F1
#
_cell.length_a   1.000
_cell.length_b   1.000
_cell.length_c   1.000
_cell.angle_alpha   90.00
_cell.angle_beta   90.00
_cell.angle_gamma   90.00
#
_symmetry.space_group_name_H-M   'P 1'
#
loop_
_entity.id
_entity.type
_entity.pdbx_description
1 polymer ?
#
loop_
_entity_poly.entity_id
_entity_poly.type
_entity_poly.pdbx_seq_one_letter_code
_entity_poly.pdbx_strand_id
1 'polypeptide(L)' 'LLAGQVSLALVRARIRRLSGRPLIGDDRIVEKLRAALPYRLTPSQEFALGEINADLADPERMLRLLQG' A
#
# COMPACT_ATOMS: atom_id res chain seq x y z
N LEU A 1 24.41 -19.33 1.68
CA LEU A 1 23.13 -18.65 1.35
C LEU A 1 22.88 -17.34 2.14
N LEU A 2 23.59 -17.07 3.25
CA LEU A 2 23.38 -15.86 4.06
C LEU A 2 23.78 -14.55 3.32
N ALA A 3 24.91 -14.53 2.61
CA ALA A 3 25.38 -13.34 1.90
C ALA A 3 24.34 -12.78 0.89
N GLY A 4 23.62 -13.67 0.18
CA GLY A 4 22.57 -13.25 -0.75
C GLY A 4 21.35 -12.63 -0.06
N GLN A 5 20.93 -13.19 1.08
CA GLN A 5 19.81 -12.64 1.87
C GLN A 5 20.15 -11.27 2.47
N VAL A 6 21.40 -11.09 2.92
CA VAL A 6 21.90 -9.79 3.40
C VAL A 6 21.92 -8.76 2.27
N SER A 7 22.44 -9.12 1.09
CA SER A 7 22.43 -8.22 -0.08
C SER A 7 21.01 -7.80 -0.48
N LEU A 8 20.05 -8.74 -0.51
CA LEU A 8 18.65 -8.43 -0.83
C LEU A 8 18.00 -7.51 0.22
N ALA A 9 18.28 -7.74 1.51
CA ALA A 9 17.79 -6.89 2.59
C ALA A 9 18.33 -5.45 2.47
N LEU A 10 19.61 -5.28 2.15
CA LEU A 10 20.23 -3.97 1.94
C LEU A 10 19.62 -3.22 0.75
N VAL A 11 19.40 -3.92 -0.38
CA VAL A 11 18.75 -3.33 -1.56
C VAL A 11 17.32 -2.90 -1.21
N ARG A 12 16.55 -3.73 -0.52
CA ARG A 12 15.18 -3.40 -0.08
C ARG A 12 15.15 -2.20 0.86
N ALA A 13 16.07 -2.13 1.82
CA ALA A 13 16.17 -1.01 2.76
C ALA A 13 16.43 0.32 2.03
N ARG A 14 17.25 0.29 0.97
CA ARG A 14 17.53 1.49 0.17
C ARG A 14 16.36 1.92 -0.70
N ILE A 15 15.59 0.99 -1.27
CA ILE A 15 14.42 1.31 -2.10
C ILE A 15 13.26 1.83 -1.25
N ARG A 16 13.04 1.27 -0.04
CA ARG A 16 11.96 1.73 0.86
C ARG A 16 12.10 3.19 1.26
N ARG A 17 13.31 3.66 1.53
CA ARG A 17 13.60 5.04 1.95
C ARG A 17 13.55 6.10 0.84
N LEU A 18 13.03 5.77 -0.34
CA LEU A 18 12.82 6.78 -1.37
C LEU A 18 11.74 7.74 -0.88
N SER A 19 12.05 9.04 -0.84
CA SER A 19 11.10 10.07 -0.44
C SER A 19 9.85 9.99 -1.32
N GLY A 20 8.70 9.83 -0.68
CA GLY A 20 7.38 9.91 -1.27
C GLY A 20 6.70 11.23 -0.96
N ARG A 21 5.46 11.38 -1.44
CA ARG A 21 4.55 12.44 -1.01
C ARG A 21 3.33 11.75 -0.42
N PRO A 22 2.97 12.02 0.84
CA PRO A 22 1.74 11.51 1.43
C PRO A 22 0.53 11.91 0.57
N LEU A 23 -0.29 10.93 0.22
CA LEU A 23 -1.59 11.11 -0.42
C LEU A 23 -2.68 10.81 0.60
N ILE A 24 -3.04 11.84 1.36
CA ILE A 24 -4.14 11.76 2.33
C ILE A 24 -5.39 12.34 1.66
N GLY A 25 -6.32 11.45 1.30
CA GLY A 25 -7.64 11.81 0.80
C GLY A 25 -8.63 12.04 1.95
N ASP A 26 -9.85 12.48 1.60
CA ASP A 26 -10.96 12.74 2.52
C ASP A 26 -12.10 11.70 2.40
N ASP A 27 -11.80 10.55 1.77
CA ASP A 27 -12.71 9.44 1.47
C ASP A 27 -13.99 9.77 0.68
N ARG A 28 -14.21 11.02 0.27
CA ARG A 28 -15.47 11.44 -0.41
C ARG A 28 -15.76 10.67 -1.70
N ILE A 29 -14.72 10.42 -2.49
CA ILE A 29 -14.84 9.67 -3.75
C ILE A 29 -14.95 8.17 -3.46
N VAL A 30 -14.21 7.68 -2.47
CA VAL A 30 -14.20 6.27 -2.06
C VAL A 30 -15.59 5.86 -1.58
N GLU A 31 -16.23 6.67 -0.72
CA GLU A 31 -17.57 6.40 -0.20
C GLU A 31 -18.63 6.41 -1.31
N LYS A 32 -18.54 7.35 -2.26
CA LYS A 32 -19.41 7.35 -3.44
C LYS A 32 -19.24 6.08 -4.28
N LEU A 33 -18.00 5.62 -4.47
CA LEU A 33 -17.72 4.39 -5.21
C LEU A 33 -18.29 3.18 -4.47
N ARG A 34 -18.05 3.07 -3.16
CA ARG A 34 -18.57 1.99 -2.30
C ARG A 34 -20.08 1.91 -2.36
N ALA A 35 -20.78 3.05 -2.32
CA ALA A 35 -22.23 3.10 -2.42
C ALA A 35 -22.76 2.71 -3.83
N ALA A 36 -21.96 2.89 -4.88
CA ALA A 36 -22.33 2.54 -6.25
C ALA A 36 -22.04 1.07 -6.61
N LEU A 37 -21.25 0.35 -5.81
CA LEU A 37 -20.93 -1.05 -6.08
C LEU A 37 -22.15 -1.95 -5.81
N PRO A 38 -22.52 -2.86 -6.73
CA PRO A 38 -23.62 -3.80 -6.55
C PRO A 38 -23.26 -4.99 -5.63
N TYR A 39 -22.09 -4.94 -4.97
CA TYR A 39 -21.57 -5.96 -4.07
C TYR A 39 -20.78 -5.31 -2.94
N ARG A 40 -20.53 -6.09 -1.89
CA ARG A 40 -19.62 -5.70 -0.80
C ARG A 40 -18.22 -6.23 -1.06
N LEU A 41 -17.23 -5.49 -0.61
CA LEU A 41 -15.85 -5.96 -0.64
C LEU A 41 -15.69 -7.17 0.28
N THR A 42 -14.81 -8.09 -0.12
CA THR A 42 -14.43 -9.21 0.73
C THR A 42 -13.55 -8.73 1.88
N PRO A 43 -13.46 -9.49 2.99
CA PRO A 43 -12.57 -9.13 4.10
C PRO A 43 -11.11 -8.93 3.66
N SER A 44 -10.62 -9.73 2.71
CA SER A 44 -9.26 -9.58 2.17
C SER A 44 -9.09 -8.30 1.36
N GLN A 45 -10.12 -7.87 0.61
CA GLN A 45 -10.10 -6.60 -0.12
C GLN A 45 -10.11 -5.41 0.84
N GLU A 46 -10.92 -5.44 1.90
CA GLU A 46 -10.92 -4.39 2.94
C GLU A 46 -9.56 -4.28 3.63
N PHE A 47 -8.97 -5.42 3.98
CA PHE A 47 -7.63 -5.47 4.58
C PHE A 47 -6.57 -4.86 3.65
N ALA A 48 -6.56 -5.27 2.38
CA ALA A 48 -5.61 -4.75 1.40
C ALA A 48 -5.74 -3.24 1.18
N LEU A 49 -6.97 -2.70 1.18
CA LEU A 49 -7.21 -1.26 1.09
C LEU A 49 -6.70 -0.51 2.32
N GLY A 50 -6.91 -1.05 3.53
CA GLY A 50 -6.38 -0.47 4.76
C GLY A 50 -4.85 -0.37 4.73
N GLU A 51 -4.17 -1.42 4.28
CA GLU A 51 -2.72 -1.42 4.14
C GLU A 51 -2.23 -0.43 3.05
N ILE A 52 -2.91 -0.36 1.90
CA ILE A 52 -2.57 0.60 0.84
C ILE A 52 -2.73 2.03 1.34
N ASN A 53 -3.82 2.34 2.05
CA ASN A 53 -4.07 3.68 2.58
C ASN A 53 -3.01 4.09 3.62
N ALA A 54 -2.59 3.14 4.47
CA ALA A 54 -1.50 3.38 5.41
C ALA A 54 -0.17 3.68 4.68
N ASP A 55 0.18 2.88 3.67
CA ASP A 55 1.40 3.09 2.88
C ASP A 55 1.37 4.41 2.09
N LEU A 56 0.20 4.83 1.57
CA LEU A 56 0.04 6.09 0.84
C LEU A 56 0.13 7.31 1.74
N ALA A 57 -0.18 7.18 3.03
CA ALA A 57 -0.06 8.26 4.01
C ALA A 57 1.38 8.44 4.51
N ASP A 58 2.26 7.46 4.27
CA ASP A 58 3.67 7.51 4.71
C ASP A 58 4.47 8.54 3.89
N PRO A 59 5.41 9.29 4.50
CA PRO A 59 6.39 10.10 3.76
C PRO A 59 7.34 9.28 2.87
N GLU A 60 7.46 7.96 3.06
CA GLU A 60 8.18 7.04 2.18
C GLU A 60 7.31 6.65 0.96
N ARG A 61 7.95 6.37 -0.17
CA ARG A 61 7.24 5.97 -1.39
C ARG A 61 6.65 4.57 -1.23
N MET A 62 5.32 4.43 -1.39
CA MET A 62 4.67 3.12 -1.42
C MET A 62 5.30 2.20 -2.48
N LEU A 63 5.72 1.01 -2.03
CA LEU A 63 6.25 -0.06 -2.87
C LEU A 63 5.54 -1.38 -2.54
N ARG A 64 4.29 -1.49 -3.01
CA ARG A 64 3.44 -2.66 -2.78
C ARG A 64 3.09 -3.35 -4.10
N LEU A 65 3.17 -4.68 -4.11
CA LEU A 65 2.53 -5.52 -5.10
C LEU A 65 1.16 -5.94 -4.55
N LEU A 66 0.07 -5.52 -5.18
CA LEU A 66 -1.26 -6.04 -4.89
C LEU A 66 -1.50 -7.27 -5.76
N GLN A 67 -1.62 -8.43 -5.14
CA GLN A 67 -1.84 -9.70 -5.83
C GLN A 67 -3.11 -10.36 -5.30
N GLY A 68 -3.93 -10.87 -6.22
CA GLY A 68 -5.14 -11.63 -5.97
C GLY A 68 -5.45 -12.54 -7.15
#